data_AF-A0A1A0H588-F1
#
_entry.id   AF-A0A1A0H588-F1
#
_cell.length_a   1.000
_cell.length_b   1.000
_cell.length_c   1.000
_cell.angle_alpha   90.00
_cell.angle_beta   90.00
_cell.angle_gamma   90.00
#
_symmetry.space_group_name_H-M   'P 1'
#
loop_
_entity.id
_entity.type
_entity.pdbx_description
1 polymer ?
#
loop_
_entity_poly.entity_id
_entity_poly.type
_entity_poly.pdbx_seq_one_letter_code
_entity_poly.pdbx_strand_id
1 'polypeptide(L)'
;CNICGKLIVRDFSRHIRIHDETGRFQCIFPSGYCKHKSRKFNRPYDYKKHLLNIHFTFDDPAAKAAPNLTEKLHFRGQCNACGERFMANEWLETHILTTDLAMKC
;
A
#
# COMPACT_ATOMS: atom_id res chain seq x y z
N CYS A 1 13.62 4.90 23.35
CA CYS A 1 12.19 4.55 23.27
C CYS A 1 11.84 3.89 24.58
N ASN A 2 10.85 4.43 25.29
CA ASN A 2 10.39 3.88 26.57
C ASN A 2 9.63 2.55 26.43
N ILE A 3 9.13 2.22 25.23
CA ILE A 3 8.38 0.98 24.98
C ILE A 3 9.32 -0.19 24.63
N CYS A 4 10.33 0.03 23.79
CA CYS A 4 11.23 -1.03 23.32
C CYS A 4 12.72 -0.83 23.65
N GLY A 5 13.06 0.16 24.48
CA GLY A 5 14.44 0.44 24.92
C GLY A 5 15.37 1.03 23.85
N LYS A 6 15.01 1.04 22.56
CA LYS A 6 15.89 1.52 21.47
C LYS A 6 16.18 3.01 21.54
N LEU A 7 17.46 3.39 21.45
CA LEU A 7 17.87 4.79 21.28
C LEU A 7 17.58 5.24 19.85
N ILE A 8 16.64 6.18 19.70
CA ILE A 8 16.22 6.72 18.42
C ILE A 8 16.42 8.22 18.48
N VAL A 9 17.42 8.71 17.75
CA VAL A 9 17.84 10.12 17.78
C VAL A 9 17.10 10.96 16.74
N ARG A 10 16.70 10.35 15.61
CA ARG A 10 15.93 11.00 14.54
C ARG A 10 14.59 10.31 14.35
N ASP A 11 13.57 11.09 13.99
CA ASP A 11 12.22 10.61 13.69
C ASP A 11 11.56 9.81 14.84
N PHE A 12 11.76 10.21 16.09
CA PHE A 12 11.19 9.54 17.26
C PHE A 12 9.66 9.40 17.19
N SER A 13 8.96 10.44 16.73
CA SER A 13 7.50 10.40 16.54
C SER A 13 7.07 9.33 15.53
N ARG A 14 7.89 9.07 14.51
CA ARG A 14 7.64 8.00 13.54
C ARG A 14 7.89 6.62 14.17
N HIS A 15 8.89 6.53 15.04
CA HIS A 15 9.19 5.30 15.77
C HIS A 15 8.08 4.93 16.74
N ILE A 16 7.55 5.87 17.55
CA ILE A 16 6.47 5.58 18.50
C ILE A 16 5.23 4.99 17.80
N ARG A 17 4.94 5.39 16.56
CA ARG A 17 3.84 4.83 15.77
C ARG A 17 3.97 3.35 15.43
N ILE A 18 5.13 2.71 15.57
CA ILE A 18 5.22 1.24 15.40
C ILE A 18 4.57 0.49 16.56
N HIS A 19 4.42 1.15 17.71
CA HIS A 19 3.79 0.60 18.90
C HIS A 19 2.28 0.86 18.95
N ASP A 20 1.76 1.62 17.98
CA ASP A 20 0.32 1.79 17.81
C ASP A 20 -0.25 0.62 17.01
N GLU A 21 -0.97 -0.25 17.71
CA GLU A 21 -1.61 -1.45 17.15
C GLU A 21 -2.87 -1.13 16.32
N THR A 22 -3.36 0.11 16.38
CA THR A 22 -4.63 0.46 15.72
C THR A 22 -4.53 0.54 14.21
N GLY A 23 -3.33 0.61 13.61
CA GLY A 23 -3.19 0.43 12.16
C GLY A 23 -4.01 1.42 11.36
N ARG A 24 -3.57 2.69 11.24
CA ARG A 24 -4.39 3.75 10.62
C ARG A 24 -4.97 3.40 9.25
N PHE A 25 -4.28 2.56 8.49
CA PHE A 25 -4.73 2.09 7.18
C PHE A 25 -4.95 0.59 7.22
N GLN A 26 -6.14 0.16 6.82
CA GLN A 26 -6.53 -1.24 6.71
C GLN A 26 -6.64 -1.59 5.22
N CYS A 27 -6.06 -2.72 4.81
CA CYS A 27 -6.26 -3.22 3.45
C CYS A 27 -7.74 -3.48 3.21
N ILE A 28 -8.27 -2.89 2.12
CA ILE A 28 -9.69 -2.99 1.75
C ILE A 28 -10.06 -4.38 1.23
N PHE A 29 -9.07 -5.13 0.75
CA PHE A 29 -9.29 -6.48 0.25
C PHE A 29 -9.47 -7.47 1.40
N PRO A 30 -10.44 -8.40 1.30
CA PRO A 30 -10.73 -9.37 2.35
C PRO A 30 -9.56 -10.35 2.54
N SER A 31 -9.56 -11.10 3.65
CA SER A 31 -8.46 -12.00 4.03
C SER A 31 -8.18 -13.10 3.00
N GLY A 32 -9.19 -13.55 2.26
CA GLY A 32 -9.01 -14.50 1.16
C GLY A 32 -8.26 -13.93 -0.05
N TYR A 33 -8.28 -12.60 -0.22
CA TYR A 33 -7.70 -11.90 -1.35
C TYR A 33 -6.38 -11.19 -1.00
N CYS A 34 -6.16 -10.86 0.27
CA CYS A 34 -4.96 -10.22 0.78
C CYS A 34 -4.10 -11.17 1.61
N LYS A 35 -2.89 -11.50 1.12
CA LYS A 35 -1.95 -12.40 1.80
C LYS A 35 -1.18 -11.77 2.97
N HIS A 36 -1.37 -10.47 3.25
CA HIS A 36 -0.64 -9.78 4.31
C HIS A 36 -1.22 -10.07 5.70
N LYS A 37 -0.43 -10.67 6.61
CA LYS A 37 -0.89 -11.21 7.90
C LYS A 37 -1.72 -10.24 8.75
N SER A 38 -1.25 -9.00 8.95
CA SER A 38 -1.96 -8.01 9.77
C SER A 38 -3.01 -7.23 8.97
N ARG A 39 -2.84 -7.12 7.65
CA ARG A 39 -3.54 -6.17 6.76
C ARG A 39 -3.61 -4.71 7.24
N LYS A 40 -2.86 -4.35 8.29
CA LYS A 40 -2.84 -3.05 8.94
C LYS A 40 -1.51 -2.36 8.68
N PHE A 41 -1.56 -1.07 8.43
CA PHE A 41 -0.41 -0.22 8.12
C PHE A 41 -0.51 1.09 8.88
N ASN A 42 0.62 1.55 9.42
CA ASN A 42 0.70 2.82 10.14
C ASN A 42 1.13 4.00 9.25
N ARG A 43 1.57 3.73 8.02
CA ARG A 43 2.06 4.73 7.07
C ARG A 43 1.33 4.65 5.74
N PRO A 44 0.91 5.80 5.15
CA PRO A 44 0.29 5.83 3.83
C PRO A 44 1.21 5.24 2.74
N TYR A 45 2.51 5.49 2.85
CA TYR A 45 3.51 4.96 1.91
C TYR A 45 3.53 3.43 1.89
N ASP A 46 3.64 2.80 3.05
CA ASP A 46 3.68 1.33 3.16
C ASP A 46 2.35 0.71 2.70
N TYR A 47 1.24 1.38 3.01
CA TYR A 47 -0.09 0.98 2.57
C TYR A 47 -0.22 1.01 1.03
N LYS A 48 0.11 2.14 0.38
CA LYS A 48 0.06 2.24 -1.10
C LYS A 48 1.02 1.24 -1.77
N LYS A 49 2.22 1.08 -1.23
CA LYS A 49 3.20 0.10 -1.72
C LYS A 49 2.67 -1.34 -1.60
N HIS A 50 1.99 -1.66 -0.50
CA HIS A 50 1.35 -2.95 -0.32
C HIS A 50 0.27 -3.21 -1.38
N LEU A 51 -0.61 -2.24 -1.62
CA LEU A 51 -1.67 -2.38 -2.63
C LEU A 51 -1.08 -2.69 -4.02
N LEU A 52 -0.08 -1.93 -4.45
CA LEU A 52 0.56 -2.16 -5.75
C LEU A 52 1.31 -3.48 -5.84
N ASN A 53 1.93 -3.95 -4.75
CA ASN A 53 2.71 -5.19 -4.81
C ASN A 53 1.84 -6.45 -4.74
N ILE A 54 0.64 -6.38 -4.15
CA ILE A 54 -0.19 -7.55 -3.86
C ILE A 54 -1.47 -7.59 -4.71
N HIS A 55 -2.05 -6.43 -5.02
CA HIS A 55 -3.37 -6.31 -5.63
C HIS A 55 -3.35 -5.72 -7.05
N PHE A 56 -2.16 -5.38 -7.54
CA PHE A 56 -1.95 -4.89 -8.90
C PHE A 56 -0.92 -5.78 -9.60
N THR A 57 -1.21 -6.18 -10.83
CA THR A 57 -0.27 -6.91 -11.68
C THR A 57 0.31 -5.93 -12.69
N PHE A 58 1.58 -5.59 -12.50
CA PHE A 58 2.31 -4.76 -13.46
C PHE A 58 2.55 -5.52 -14.76
N ASP A 59 2.44 -4.80 -15.88
CA ASP A 59 2.74 -5.33 -17.21
C ASP A 59 4.25 -5.55 -17.38
N ASP A 60 5.06 -4.62 -16.85
CA ASP A 60 6.52 -4.65 -16.92
C ASP A 60 7.13 -5.31 -15.68
N PRO A 61 7.95 -6.38 -15.83
CA PRO A 61 8.71 -6.96 -14.73
C PRO A 61 9.61 -5.96 -13.98
N ALA A 62 10.12 -4.91 -14.64
CA ALA A 62 10.94 -3.87 -14.04
C ALA A 62 10.21 -3.11 -12.92
N ALA A 63 8.88 -3.01 -13.01
CA ALA A 63 8.06 -2.39 -11.96
C ALA A 63 8.14 -3.14 -10.62
N LYS A 64 8.40 -4.46 -10.64
CA LYS A 64 8.63 -5.23 -9.41
C LYS A 64 9.98 -4.88 -8.79
N ALA A 65 11.00 -4.64 -9.61
CA ALA A 65 12.35 -4.28 -9.19
C ALA A 65 12.50 -2.80 -8.77
N ALA A 66 11.52 -1.95 -9.08
CA ALA A 66 11.55 -0.52 -8.73
C ALA A 66 11.77 -0.31 -7.21
N PRO A 67 12.83 0.41 -6.79
CA PRO A 67 13.25 0.57 -5.40
C PRO A 67 12.23 1.30 -4.51
N ASN A 68 11.47 2.24 -5.07
CA ASN A 68 10.58 3.11 -4.31
C ASN A 68 9.15 3.16 -4.90
N LEU A 69 8.21 3.64 -4.09
CA LEU A 69 6.81 3.79 -4.50
C LEU A 69 6.68 4.76 -5.68
N THR A 70 7.41 5.87 -5.66
CA THR A 70 7.31 6.94 -6.68
C THR A 70 7.60 6.41 -8.08
N GLU A 71 8.60 5.56 -8.24
CA GLU A 71 8.90 4.93 -9.53
C GLU A 71 7.80 3.96 -9.95
N LYS A 72 7.27 3.15 -9.02
CA LYS A 72 6.17 2.21 -9.30
C LYS A 72 4.92 2.90 -9.85
N LEU A 73 4.66 4.14 -9.45
CA LEU A 73 3.49 4.92 -9.87
C LEU A 73 3.43 5.18 -11.39
N HIS A 74 4.57 5.12 -12.07
CA HIS A 74 4.68 5.39 -13.51
C HIS A 74 4.55 4.14 -14.38
N PHE A 75 4.32 2.97 -13.79
CA PHE A 75 4.14 1.73 -14.54
C PHE A 75 2.68 1.42 -14.79
N ARG A 76 2.41 0.78 -15.94
CA ARG A 76 1.10 0.23 -16.28
C ARG A 76 0.92 -1.19 -15.74
N GLY A 77 -0.34 -1.56 -15.59
CA GLY A 77 -0.74 -2.89 -15.20
C GLY A 77 -2.25 -3.02 -15.14
N GLN A 78 -2.69 -4.05 -14.43
CA GLN A 78 -4.11 -4.35 -14.25
C GLN A 78 -4.47 -4.63 -12.79
N CYS A 79 -5.72 -4.30 -12.44
CA CYS A 79 -6.31 -4.68 -11.18
C CYS A 79 -6.48 -6.20 -11.11
N ASN A 80 -6.03 -6.82 -10.02
CA ASN A 80 -6.15 -8.27 -9.85
C ASN A 80 -7.60 -8.72 -9.65
N ALA A 81 -8.48 -7.84 -9.16
CA ALA A 81 -9.86 -8.18 -8.83
C ALA A 81 -10.83 -8.07 -10.02
N CYS A 82 -10.77 -6.98 -10.78
CA CYS A 82 -11.67 -6.75 -11.93
C CYS A 82 -11.00 -6.91 -13.30
N GLY A 83 -9.66 -6.92 -13.38
CA GLY A 83 -8.91 -7.06 -14.63
C GLY A 83 -8.75 -5.77 -15.45
N GLU A 84 -9.35 -4.65 -15.03
CA GLU A 84 -9.19 -3.36 -15.71
C GLU A 84 -7.75 -2.84 -15.65
N ARG A 85 -7.33 -2.11 -16.69
CA ARG A 85 -5.96 -1.64 -16.89
C ARG A 85 -5.82 -0.17 -16.58
N PHE A 86 -4.73 0.17 -15.91
CA PHE A 86 -4.48 1.52 -15.40
C PHE A 86 -2.98 1.85 -15.37
N MET A 87 -2.65 3.14 -15.27
CA MET A 87 -1.39 3.52 -14.63
C MET A 87 -1.49 3.26 -13.12
N ALA A 88 -0.39 2.88 -12.48
CA ALA A 88 -0.38 2.54 -11.06
C ALA A 88 -0.83 3.68 -10.13
N ASN A 89 -0.53 4.94 -10.47
CA ASN A 89 -1.07 6.10 -9.74
C ASN A 89 -2.58 6.24 -9.90
N GLU A 90 -3.09 6.15 -11.12
CA GLU A 90 -4.53 6.22 -11.43
C GLU A 90 -5.28 5.12 -10.69
N TRP A 91 -4.80 3.88 -10.78
CA TRP A 91 -5.39 2.75 -10.07
C TRP A 91 -5.53 2.98 -8.56
N LEU A 92 -4.51 3.58 -7.92
CA LEU A 92 -4.60 3.91 -6.51
C LEU A 92 -5.65 4.98 -6.24
N GLU A 93 -5.65 6.07 -7.01
CA GLU A 93 -6.42 7.27 -6.68
C GLU A 93 -7.88 7.20 -7.14
N THR A 94 -8.12 6.68 -8.35
CA THR A 94 -9.44 6.71 -8.99
C THR A 94 -10.19 5.39 -8.87
N HIS A 95 -9.51 4.28 -8.62
CA HIS A 95 -10.13 2.95 -8.64
C HIS A 95 -10.18 2.26 -7.26
N ILE A 96 -9.11 2.33 -6.45
CA ILE A 96 -9.04 1.59 -5.18
C ILE A 96 -9.28 2.48 -3.95
N LEU A 97 -8.68 3.67 -3.92
CA LEU A 97 -8.78 4.61 -2.78
C LEU A 97 -9.79 5.73 -3.01
N THR A 98 -10.55 5.67 -4.11
CA THR A 98 -11.63 6.60 -4.38
C THR A 98 -12.78 6.43 -3.37
N THR A 99 -13.51 7.52 -3.15
CA THR A 99 -14.78 7.52 -2.41
C THR A 99 -15.99 7.36 -3.32
N ASP A 100 -15.81 7.50 -4.63
CA ASP A 100 -16.84 7.32 -5.63
C ASP A 100 -17.11 5.83 -5.87
N LEU A 101 -18.30 5.37 -5.48
CA LEU A 101 -18.72 3.97 -5.61
C LEU A 101 -18.87 3.50 -7.06
N ALA A 102 -19.09 4.42 -8.02
CA ALA A 102 -19.23 4.05 -9.42
C ALA A 102 -17.89 3.70 -10.08
N MET A 103 -16.81 4.31 -9.59
CA MET A 103 -15.44 4.09 -10.10
C MET A 103 -14.66 3.07 -9.27
N LYS A 104 -15.17 2.75 -8.08
CA LYS A 104 -14.53 1.84 -7.14
C LYS A 104 -14.62 0.40 -7.62
N CYS A 105 -13.51 -0.32 -7.49
CA CYS A 105 -13.44 -1.76 -7.73
C CYS A 105 -14.41 -2.56 -6.86
#